data_AF-A0A930VAK7-F1
#
_entry.id   AF-A0A930VAK7-F1
#
_cell.length_a   1.000
_cell.length_b   1.000
_cell.length_c   1.000
_cell.angle_alpha   90.00
_cell.angle_beta   90.00
_cell.angle_gamma   90.00
#
_symmetry.space_group_name_H-M   'P 1'
#
loop_
_entity.id
_entity.type
_entity.pdbx_description
1 polymer ?
#
loop_
_entity_poly.entity_id
_entity_poly.type
_entity_poly.pdbx_seq_one_letter_code
_entity_poly.pdbx_strand_id
1 'polypeptide(L)'
;MSKSIVGHELVRVLVWAGLDPRFGGPFSWNVVDDDGDRVARTLTPQTAPALGALLAALNERTFEEYYGEEHHEQYVHSAPAHDTWAAYEVLALVSHYAYHAFPEDLDEEEFEADEAAMYVSALNWRVALSVPGWDVDTFRPSMLTSVPEFRAAPIWIDASTVPAAGPSTPTRTS
;
A
#
# COMPACT_ATOMS: atom_id res chain seq x y z
N MET A 1 -18.02 7.94 -4.01
CA MET A 1 -17.80 7.53 -2.61
C MET A 1 -17.20 8.74 -1.87
N SER A 2 -17.13 8.73 -0.55
CA SER A 2 -16.47 9.79 0.24
C SER A 2 -14.98 9.45 0.44
N LYS A 3 -14.11 10.45 0.52
CA LYS A 3 -12.70 10.24 0.92
C LYS A 3 -12.66 9.97 2.43
N SER A 4 -11.60 9.32 2.92
CA SER A 4 -11.39 9.03 4.33
C SER A 4 -9.90 8.90 4.63
N ILE A 5 -9.54 9.13 5.89
CA ILE A 5 -8.21 8.82 6.39
C ILE A 5 -8.03 7.29 6.41
N VAL A 6 -6.94 6.85 5.81
CA VAL A 6 -6.52 5.45 5.75
C VAL A 6 -5.70 5.16 7.01
N GLY A 7 -6.05 4.09 7.72
CA GLY A 7 -5.34 3.71 8.92
C GLY A 7 -3.86 3.38 8.66
N HIS A 8 -2.98 3.77 9.60
CA HIS A 8 -1.55 3.48 9.54
C HIS A 8 -1.21 2.00 9.34
N GLU A 9 -2.08 1.10 9.81
CA GLU A 9 -1.91 -0.33 9.58
C GLU A 9 -1.94 -0.68 8.10
N LEU A 10 -2.88 -0.12 7.32
CA LEU A 10 -2.94 -0.34 5.88
C LEU A 10 -1.67 0.19 5.20
N VAL A 11 -1.21 1.38 5.58
CA VAL A 11 0.06 1.94 5.07
C VAL A 11 1.24 0.99 5.34
N ARG A 12 1.32 0.41 6.55
CA ARG A 12 2.33 -0.60 6.88
C ARG A 12 2.22 -1.82 5.98
N VAL A 13 1.01 -2.32 5.73
CA VAL A 13 0.81 -3.48 4.84
C VAL A 13 1.32 -3.20 3.43
N LEU A 14 1.04 -2.02 2.86
CA LEU A 14 1.54 -1.66 1.53
C LEU A 14 3.07 -1.66 1.50
N VAL A 15 3.69 -0.97 2.46
CA VAL A 15 5.16 -0.88 2.57
C VAL A 15 5.78 -2.28 2.71
N TRP A 16 5.23 -3.12 3.58
CA TRP A 16 5.75 -4.47 3.79
C TRP A 16 5.51 -5.40 2.61
N ALA A 17 4.39 -5.26 1.90
CA ALA A 17 4.16 -5.97 0.65
C ALA A 17 5.23 -5.62 -0.40
N GLY A 18 5.67 -4.36 -0.45
CA GLY A 18 6.77 -3.96 -1.33
C GLY A 18 8.15 -4.51 -0.96
N LEU A 19 8.34 -4.94 0.29
CA LEU A 19 9.55 -5.61 0.76
C LEU A 19 9.49 -7.14 0.60
N ASP A 20 8.30 -7.70 0.39
CA ASP A 20 8.08 -9.14 0.44
C ASP A 20 8.52 -9.85 -0.85
N PRO A 21 9.44 -10.83 -0.78
CA PRO A 21 9.85 -11.62 -1.94
C PRO A 21 8.71 -12.36 -2.64
N ARG A 22 7.62 -12.70 -1.94
CA ARG A 22 6.44 -13.36 -2.52
C ARG A 22 5.78 -12.49 -3.58
N PHE A 23 5.86 -11.17 -3.44
CA PHE A 23 5.33 -10.20 -4.41
C PHE A 23 6.43 -9.64 -5.33
N GLY A 24 7.60 -10.28 -5.36
CA GLY A 24 8.75 -9.83 -6.16
C GLY A 24 9.53 -8.66 -5.56
N GLY A 25 9.39 -8.43 -4.25
CA GLY A 25 10.18 -7.46 -3.50
C GLY A 25 11.61 -7.95 -3.19
N PRO A 26 12.52 -7.02 -2.82
CA PRO A 26 12.37 -5.57 -2.90
C PRO A 26 12.35 -5.13 -4.37
N PHE A 27 11.42 -4.26 -4.74
CA PHE A 27 11.32 -3.78 -6.12
C PHE A 27 11.60 -2.28 -6.24
N SER A 28 11.94 -1.90 -7.46
CA SER A 28 12.22 -0.53 -7.86
C SER A 28 11.11 0.02 -8.74
N TRP A 29 10.89 1.33 -8.68
CA TRP A 29 10.01 2.08 -9.56
C TRP A 29 10.77 3.31 -10.08
N ASN A 30 10.26 3.92 -11.15
CA ASN A 30 10.78 5.18 -11.65
C ASN A 30 9.80 6.29 -11.27
N VAL A 31 10.32 7.45 -10.93
CA VAL A 31 9.57 8.69 -10.72
C VAL A 31 10.25 9.79 -11.50
N VAL A 32 9.49 10.76 -12.00
CA VAL A 32 10.03 11.98 -12.61
C VAL A 32 10.38 12.93 -11.47
N ASP A 33 11.63 13.39 -11.42
CA ASP A 33 12.06 14.37 -10.42
C ASP A 33 11.75 15.82 -10.85
N ASP A 34 12.11 16.78 -9.99
CA ASP A 34 11.85 18.21 -10.21
C ASP A 34 12.56 18.77 -11.47
N ASP A 35 13.60 18.09 -11.97
CA ASP A 35 14.34 18.46 -13.17
C ASP A 35 13.73 17.81 -14.45
N GLY A 36 12.70 16.97 -14.29
CA GLY A 36 12.05 16.22 -15.37
C GLY A 36 12.76 14.91 -15.72
N ASP A 37 13.76 14.50 -14.94
CA ASP A 37 14.53 13.28 -15.19
C ASP A 37 13.87 12.06 -14.52
N ARG A 38 13.90 10.92 -15.20
CA ARG A 38 13.42 9.65 -14.62
C ARG A 38 14.46 9.08 -13.67
N VAL A 39 14.13 9.04 -12.38
CA VAL A 39 15.00 8.49 -11.36
C VAL A 39 14.45 7.19 -10.79
N ALA A 40 15.30 6.17 -10.75
CA ALA A 40 14.95 4.90 -10.11
C ALA A 40 14.97 5.04 -8.58
N ARG A 41 13.86 4.67 -7.94
CA ARG A 41 13.71 4.50 -6.50
C ARG A 41 13.68 3.01 -6.19
N THR A 42 14.20 2.61 -5.03
CA THR A 42 14.17 1.22 -4.57
C THR A 42 13.70 1.18 -3.13
N LEU A 43 12.72 0.32 -2.85
CA LEU A 43 12.28 0.09 -1.49
C LEU A 43 13.25 -0.85 -0.78
N THR A 44 13.75 -0.41 0.36
CA THR A 44 14.64 -1.17 1.24
C THR A 44 14.13 -1.07 2.67
N PRO A 45 14.54 -1.96 3.58
CA PRO A 45 14.20 -1.82 5.00
C PRO A 45 14.59 -0.43 5.58
N GLN A 46 15.64 0.19 5.05
CA GLN A 46 16.12 1.51 5.48
C GLN A 46 15.23 2.64 4.97
N THR A 47 14.67 2.52 3.76
CA THR A 47 13.80 3.54 3.14
C THR A 47 12.32 3.33 3.42
N ALA A 48 11.93 2.16 3.92
CA ALA A 48 10.55 1.81 4.27
C ALA A 48 9.86 2.76 5.26
N PRO A 49 10.51 3.26 6.33
CA PRO A 49 9.89 4.25 7.21
C PRO A 49 9.54 5.56 6.49
N ALA A 50 10.45 6.05 5.64
CA ALA A 50 10.26 7.30 4.90
C ALA A 50 9.14 7.17 3.86
N LEU A 51 9.10 6.04 3.14
CA LEU A 51 8.01 5.76 2.21
C LEU A 51 6.66 5.66 2.94
N GLY A 52 6.60 4.98 4.08
CA GLY A 52 5.36 4.91 4.85
C GLY A 52 4.88 6.27 5.34
N ALA A 53 5.79 7.13 5.79
CA ALA A 53 5.44 8.51 6.16
C ALA A 53 4.95 9.33 4.97
N LEU A 54 5.56 9.15 3.79
CA LEU A 54 5.12 9.78 2.55
C LEU A 54 3.69 9.37 2.18
N LEU A 55 3.37 8.07 2.26
CA LEU A 55 2.03 7.56 1.97
C LEU A 55 0.98 8.11 2.94
N ALA A 56 1.28 8.08 4.25
CA ALA A 56 0.37 8.63 5.25
C ALA A 56 0.12 10.13 5.03
N ALA A 57 1.18 10.91 4.81
CA ALA A 57 1.09 12.35 4.60
C ALA A 57 0.31 12.72 3.34
N LEU A 58 0.46 11.95 2.25
CA LEU A 58 -0.33 12.16 1.03
C LEU A 58 -1.83 11.96 1.31
N ASN A 59 -2.21 10.87 1.97
CA ASN A 59 -3.61 10.61 2.27
C ASN A 59 -4.22 11.65 3.22
N GLU A 60 -3.47 12.07 4.26
CA GLU A 60 -3.89 13.16 5.16
C GLU A 60 -4.10 14.46 4.37
N ARG A 61 -3.14 14.86 3.53
CA ARG A 61 -3.25 16.05 2.67
C ARG A 61 -4.48 16.00 1.77
N THR A 62 -4.72 14.89 1.08
CA THR A 62 -5.90 14.74 0.21
C THR A 62 -7.21 14.79 0.99
N PHE A 63 -7.24 14.26 2.21
CA PHE A 63 -8.42 14.35 3.08
C PHE A 63 -8.66 15.80 3.54
N GLU A 64 -7.61 16.50 3.97
CA GLU A 64 -7.63 17.91 4.35
C GLU A 64 -8.11 18.81 3.21
N GLU A 65 -7.62 18.60 1.99
CA GLU A 65 -8.05 19.33 0.80
C GLU A 65 -9.55 19.13 0.50
N TYR A 66 -10.07 17.92 0.74
CA TYR A 66 -11.46 17.59 0.43
C TYR A 66 -12.45 18.07 1.51
N TYR A 67 -12.08 18.02 2.78
CA TYR A 67 -12.98 18.30 3.92
C TYR A 67 -12.63 19.56 4.72
N GLY A 68 -11.42 20.10 4.60
CA GLY A 68 -10.93 21.22 5.41
C GLY A 68 -10.69 20.86 6.88
N GLU A 69 -10.58 19.57 7.20
CA GLU A 69 -10.36 19.05 8.55
C GLU A 69 -8.91 18.62 8.71
N GLU A 70 -8.17 19.27 9.60
CA GLU A 70 -6.79 18.90 9.95
C GLU A 70 -6.74 17.55 10.66
N HIS A 71 -5.97 16.62 10.12
CA HIS A 71 -5.69 15.33 10.74
C HIS A 71 -4.18 15.13 10.82
N HIS A 72 -3.66 14.99 12.04
CA HIS A 72 -2.21 14.95 12.27
C HIS A 72 -1.82 13.79 13.17
N GLU A 73 -2.10 12.56 12.75
CA GLU A 73 -1.57 11.41 13.47
C GLU A 73 -0.17 11.09 12.92
N GLN A 74 0.85 11.14 13.77
CA GLN A 74 2.20 10.81 13.32
C GLN A 74 2.29 9.34 12.91
N TYR A 75 2.65 9.09 11.65
CA TYR A 75 2.96 7.74 11.20
C TYR A 75 4.13 7.13 11.97
N VAL A 76 3.90 5.95 12.54
CA VAL A 76 4.93 5.13 13.21
C VAL A 76 5.13 3.85 12.41
N HIS A 77 6.30 3.73 11.79
CA HIS A 77 6.67 2.52 11.06
C HIS A 77 6.90 1.34 12.02
N SER A 78 6.22 0.24 11.74
CA SER A 78 6.41 -1.05 12.41
C SER A 78 6.08 -2.18 11.43
N ALA A 79 6.29 -3.42 11.86
CA ALA A 79 5.66 -4.55 11.18
C ALA A 79 4.13 -4.39 11.22
N PRO A 80 3.40 -4.85 10.18
CA PRO A 80 1.95 -4.97 10.25
C PRO A 80 1.58 -5.99 11.33
N ALA A 81 0.37 -5.89 11.84
CA ALA A 81 -0.14 -6.74 12.90
C ALA A 81 -0.22 -8.23 12.48
N HIS A 82 -0.31 -8.49 11.18
CA HIS A 82 -0.08 -9.81 10.59
C HIS A 82 0.67 -9.72 9.26
N ASP A 83 1.43 -10.76 8.92
CA ASP A 83 2.35 -10.81 7.78
C ASP A 83 1.90 -11.81 6.69
N THR A 84 0.81 -12.54 6.90
CA THR A 84 0.33 -13.58 5.97
C THR A 84 -0.68 -13.06 4.94
N TRP A 85 -0.55 -11.82 4.48
CA TRP A 85 -1.45 -11.24 3.47
C TRP A 85 -1.37 -12.02 2.15
N ALA A 86 -2.54 -12.31 1.58
CA ALA A 86 -2.65 -12.86 0.25
C ALA A 86 -2.58 -11.75 -0.81
N ALA A 87 -2.15 -12.09 -2.03
CA ALA A 87 -1.99 -11.13 -3.12
C ALA A 87 -3.29 -10.34 -3.41
N TYR A 88 -4.45 -11.00 -3.39
CA TYR A 88 -5.74 -10.35 -3.63
C TYR A 88 -6.12 -9.37 -2.52
N GLU A 89 -5.72 -9.62 -1.27
CA GLU A 89 -5.93 -8.69 -0.16
C GLU A 89 -5.07 -7.46 -0.34
N VAL A 90 -3.78 -7.63 -0.67
CA VAL A 90 -2.88 -6.50 -0.94
C VAL A 90 -3.41 -5.66 -2.10
N LEU A 91 -3.89 -6.27 -3.19
CA LEU A 91 -4.48 -5.54 -4.33
C LEU A 91 -5.74 -4.76 -3.94
N ALA A 92 -6.56 -5.32 -3.05
CA ALA A 92 -7.75 -4.63 -2.54
C ALA A 92 -7.35 -3.40 -1.71
N LEU A 93 -6.32 -3.54 -0.86
CA LEU A 93 -5.78 -2.44 -0.07
C LEU A 93 -5.10 -1.37 -0.95
N VAL A 94 -4.38 -1.76 -2.00
CA VAL A 94 -3.83 -0.83 -3.00
C VAL A 94 -4.95 -0.03 -3.66
N SER A 95 -6.02 -0.70 -4.09
CA SER A 95 -7.16 -0.03 -4.73
C SER A 95 -7.87 0.93 -3.76
N HIS A 96 -8.03 0.51 -2.50
CA HIS A 96 -8.62 1.35 -1.46
C HIS A 96 -7.76 2.57 -1.14
N TYR A 97 -6.45 2.37 -0.94
CA TYR A 97 -5.51 3.48 -0.73
C TYR A 97 -5.53 4.46 -1.89
N ALA A 98 -5.42 3.96 -3.13
CA ALA A 98 -5.42 4.81 -4.31
C ALA A 98 -6.69 5.66 -4.41
N TYR A 99 -7.85 5.06 -4.10
CA TYR A 99 -9.11 5.79 -4.07
C TYR A 99 -9.12 6.92 -3.02
N HIS A 100 -8.46 6.76 -1.88
CA HIS A 100 -8.47 7.74 -0.80
C HIS A 100 -7.31 8.74 -0.85
N ALA A 101 -6.20 8.41 -1.50
CA ALA A 101 -4.97 9.20 -1.51
C ALA A 101 -4.73 10.01 -2.79
N PHE A 102 -5.36 9.66 -3.92
CA PHE A 102 -5.17 10.39 -5.18
C PHE A 102 -6.44 11.15 -5.58
N PRO A 103 -6.31 12.39 -6.09
CA PRO A 103 -7.43 13.10 -6.69
C PRO A 103 -7.91 12.39 -7.97
N GLU A 104 -9.19 12.54 -8.32
CA GLU A 104 -9.79 11.86 -9.49
C GLU A 104 -9.33 12.49 -10.83
N ASP A 105 -8.83 13.71 -10.78
CA ASP A 105 -8.39 14.54 -11.89
C ASP A 105 -6.86 14.68 -11.99
N LEU A 106 -6.10 13.86 -11.27
CA LEU A 106 -4.65 13.78 -11.38
C LEU A 106 -4.25 13.46 -12.82
N ASP A 107 -3.50 14.36 -13.46
CA ASP A 107 -3.05 14.11 -14.83
C ASP A 107 -1.83 13.17 -14.90
N GLU A 108 -1.43 12.78 -16.11
CA GLU A 108 -0.32 11.82 -16.30
C GLU A 108 1.02 12.39 -15.83
N GLU A 109 1.26 13.69 -16.00
CA GLU A 109 2.52 14.33 -15.62
C GLU A 109 2.62 14.43 -14.09
N GLU A 110 1.54 14.86 -13.43
CA GLU A 110 1.44 14.88 -11.97
C GLU A 110 1.55 13.48 -11.37
N PHE A 111 0.96 12.48 -12.03
CA PHE A 111 1.06 11.09 -11.60
C PHE A 111 2.50 10.56 -11.69
N GLU A 112 3.21 10.84 -12.80
CA GLU A 112 4.59 10.39 -12.98
C GLU A 112 5.58 11.09 -12.04
N ALA A 113 5.27 12.31 -11.59
CA ALA A 113 6.06 13.08 -10.64
C ALA A 113 5.77 12.71 -9.17
N ASP A 114 4.59 12.17 -8.85
CA ASP A 114 4.24 11.77 -7.48
C ASP A 114 4.85 10.41 -7.11
N GLU A 115 5.84 10.43 -6.21
CA GLU A 115 6.56 9.22 -5.78
C GLU A 115 5.63 8.17 -5.13
N ALA A 116 4.58 8.59 -4.41
CA ALA A 116 3.62 7.68 -3.83
C ALA A 116 2.71 7.04 -4.89
N ALA A 117 2.27 7.81 -5.89
CA ALA A 117 1.50 7.32 -7.03
C ALA A 117 2.30 6.26 -7.81
N MET A 118 3.54 6.56 -8.15
CA MET A 118 4.42 5.64 -8.87
C MET A 118 4.75 4.39 -8.06
N TYR A 119 4.95 4.51 -6.74
CA TYR A 119 5.12 3.35 -5.86
C TYR A 119 3.88 2.46 -5.83
N VAL A 120 2.69 3.03 -5.59
CA VAL A 120 1.43 2.28 -5.50
C VAL A 120 1.10 1.58 -6.82
N SER A 121 1.35 2.25 -7.96
CA SER A 121 1.23 1.67 -9.29
C SER A 121 2.17 0.47 -9.47
N ALA A 122 3.44 0.63 -9.12
CA ALA A 122 4.42 -0.44 -9.20
C ALA A 122 4.07 -1.62 -8.28
N LEU A 123 3.58 -1.34 -7.06
CA LEU A 123 3.11 -2.37 -6.12
C LEU A 123 1.95 -3.16 -6.70
N ASN A 124 0.94 -2.47 -7.26
CA ASN A 124 -0.20 -3.12 -7.91
C ASN A 124 0.24 -4.10 -9.00
N TRP A 125 1.14 -3.66 -9.89
CA TRP A 125 1.69 -4.49 -10.95
C TRP A 125 2.48 -5.71 -10.42
N ARG A 126 3.34 -5.48 -9.43
CA ARG A 126 4.19 -6.54 -8.85
C ARG A 126 3.38 -7.61 -8.13
N VAL A 127 2.38 -7.20 -7.36
CA VAL A 127 1.48 -8.13 -6.69
C VAL A 127 0.63 -8.89 -7.72
N ALA A 128 0.11 -8.21 -8.76
CA ALA A 128 -0.62 -8.89 -9.83
C ALA A 128 0.22 -9.96 -10.55
N LEU A 129 1.50 -9.66 -10.84
CA LEU A 129 2.45 -10.62 -11.43
C LEU A 129 2.71 -11.84 -10.55
N SER A 130 2.55 -11.71 -9.24
CA SER A 130 2.76 -12.83 -8.31
C SER A 130 1.60 -13.84 -8.33
N VAL A 131 0.46 -13.50 -8.92
CA VAL A 131 -0.73 -14.36 -8.96
C VAL A 131 -0.65 -15.33 -10.14
N PRO A 132 -0.59 -16.65 -9.91
CA PRO A 132 -0.54 -17.62 -11.00
C PRO A 132 -1.76 -17.53 -11.92
N GLY A 133 -1.52 -17.47 -13.22
CA GLY A 133 -2.57 -17.43 -14.24
C GLY A 133 -3.09 -16.04 -14.57
N TRP A 134 -2.56 -15.00 -13.93
CA TRP A 134 -2.82 -13.63 -14.36
C TRP A 134 -1.80 -13.22 -15.43
N ASP A 135 -2.32 -12.73 -16.54
CA ASP A 135 -1.52 -12.14 -17.60
C ASP A 135 -1.55 -10.61 -17.43
N VAL A 136 -0.37 -10.02 -17.27
CA VAL A 136 -0.22 -8.57 -17.07
C VAL A 136 -0.52 -7.75 -18.30
N ASP A 137 -0.29 -8.29 -19.50
CA ASP A 137 -0.55 -7.55 -20.73
C ASP A 137 -2.06 -7.30 -20.90
N THR A 138 -2.87 -8.22 -20.38
CA THR A 138 -4.33 -8.15 -20.37
C THR A 138 -4.91 -7.70 -19.04
N PHE A 139 -4.12 -7.65 -17.95
CA PHE A 139 -4.59 -7.23 -16.64
C PHE A 139 -5.16 -5.82 -16.71
N ARG A 140 -6.37 -5.68 -16.16
CA ARG A 140 -7.02 -4.40 -15.92
C ARG A 140 -7.46 -4.39 -14.46
N PRO A 141 -7.28 -3.30 -13.70
CA PRO A 141 -7.80 -3.21 -12.33
C PRO A 141 -9.30 -3.57 -12.23
N SER A 142 -10.09 -3.30 -13.28
CA SER A 142 -11.50 -3.71 -13.36
C SER A 142 -11.72 -5.23 -13.29
N MET A 143 -10.75 -6.06 -13.72
CA MET A 143 -10.84 -7.53 -13.63
C MET A 143 -10.86 -8.00 -12.17
N LEU A 144 -10.23 -7.27 -11.25
CA LEU A 144 -10.24 -7.58 -9.81
C LEU A 144 -11.67 -7.68 -9.27
N THR A 145 -12.58 -6.83 -9.75
CA THR A 145 -13.99 -6.83 -9.32
C THR A 145 -14.74 -8.12 -9.67
N SER A 146 -14.25 -8.90 -10.63
CA SER A 146 -14.83 -10.19 -11.02
C SER A 146 -14.36 -11.35 -10.13
N VAL A 147 -13.20 -11.22 -9.47
CA VAL A 147 -12.58 -12.24 -8.61
C VAL A 147 -13.34 -12.32 -7.27
N PRO A 148 -13.94 -13.46 -6.91
CA PRO A 148 -14.68 -13.60 -5.65
C PRO A 148 -13.84 -13.31 -4.40
N GLU A 149 -12.58 -13.76 -4.39
CA GLU A 149 -11.63 -13.57 -3.29
C GLU A 149 -11.30 -12.09 -3.08
N PHE A 150 -11.15 -11.32 -4.16
CA PHE A 150 -10.94 -9.88 -4.08
C PHE A 150 -12.16 -9.16 -3.48
N ARG A 151 -13.37 -9.55 -3.88
CA ARG A 151 -14.61 -8.98 -3.32
C ARG A 151 -14.83 -9.34 -1.85
N ALA A 152 -14.30 -10.48 -1.43
CA ALA A 152 -14.37 -10.94 -0.04
C ALA A 152 -13.23 -10.39 0.83
N ALA A 153 -12.20 -9.80 0.23
CA ALA A 153 -11.06 -9.26 0.97
C ALA A 153 -11.49 -8.12 1.90
N PRO A 154 -11.03 -8.11 3.16
CA PRO A 154 -11.35 -7.04 4.08
C PRO A 154 -10.69 -5.74 3.61
N ILE A 155 -11.51 -4.73 3.32
CA ILE A 155 -11.04 -3.38 2.96
C ILE A 155 -10.67 -2.59 4.23
N TRP A 156 -11.21 -2.99 5.38
CA TRP A 156 -10.94 -2.39 6.69
C TRP A 156 -10.01 -3.28 7.49
N ILE A 157 -8.83 -2.77 7.83
CA ILE A 157 -7.89 -3.43 8.74
C ILE A 157 -8.10 -2.81 10.12
N ASP A 158 -8.91 -3.47 10.95
CA ASP A 158 -9.11 -3.05 12.33
C ASP A 158 -7.97 -3.62 13.18
N ALA A 159 -7.07 -2.76 13.66
CA ALA A 159 -5.98 -3.14 14.56
C ALA A 159 -6.47 -3.88 15.82
N SER A 160 -7.75 -3.74 16.20
CA SER A 160 -8.36 -4.41 17.35
C SER A 160 -8.87 -5.83 17.07
N THR A 161 -8.91 -6.26 15.81
CA THR A 161 -9.33 -7.62 15.43
C THR A 161 -8.21 -8.66 15.46
N VAL A 162 -6.98 -8.25 15.75
CA VAL A 162 -5.86 -9.18 15.91
C VAL A 162 -5.92 -9.80 17.32
N PRO A 163 -6.14 -11.12 17.45
CA PRO A 163 -6.06 -11.76 18.76
C PRO A 163 -4.65 -11.54 19.30
N ALA A 164 -4.55 -10.90 20.46
CA ALA A 164 -3.29 -10.70 21.16
C ALA A 164 -2.54 -12.04 21.17
N ALA A 165 -1.31 -12.05 20.63
CA ALA A 165 -0.46 -13.23 20.66
C ALA A 165 -0.46 -13.78 22.09
N GLY A 166 -1.07 -14.95 22.26
CA GLY A 166 -1.22 -15.57 23.57
C GLY A 166 0.17 -15.73 24.21
N PRO A 167 0.30 -15.60 25.53
CA PRO A 167 1.59 -15.62 26.20
C PRO A 167 2.35 -16.90 25.85
N SER A 168 3.47 -16.75 25.13
CA SER A 168 4.41 -17.83 24.82
C SER A 168 4.83 -18.49 26.12
N THR A 169 4.39 -19.73 26.32
CA THR A 169 4.76 -20.50 27.51
C THR A 169 6.26 -20.80 27.42
N PRO A 170 7.08 -20.40 28.40
CA PRO A 170 8.50 -20.67 28.35
C PRO A 170 8.74 -22.17 28.48
N THR A 171 9.32 -22.77 27.44
CA THR A 171 9.80 -24.15 27.46
C THR A 171 10.92 -24.24 28.50
N ARG A 172 10.60 -24.80 29.66
CA ARG A 172 11.57 -25.09 30.72
C ARG A 172 12.37 -26.32 30.30
N THR A 173 13.60 -26.11 29.84
CA THR A 173 14.59 -27.17 29.68
C THR A 173 15.10 -27.63 31.05
N SER A 174 15.17 -28.95 31.21
CA SER A 174 15.50 -29.69 32.43
C SER A 174 16.91 -29.48 32.96
#